data_AF-A0A183HDJ4-F1
#
_entry.id   AF-A0A183HDJ4-F1
#
_cell.length_a   1.000
_cell.length_b   1.000
_cell.length_c   1.000
_cell.angle_alpha   90.00
_cell.angle_beta   90.00
_cell.angle_gamma   90.00
#
_symmetry.space_group_name_H-M   'P 1'
#
loop_
_entity.id
_entity.type
_entity.pdbx_description
1 polymer ?
#
loop_
_entity_poly.entity_id
_entity_poly.type
_entity_poly.pdbx_seq_one_letter_code
_entity_poly.pdbx_strand_id
1 'polypeptide(L)'
;MQSEFGPRSGVEYYEAKCMHAINQSVGRAIRHRNDYAAIVLIDIRYKNRRIVKDLPSWIQPQLCHATDLDDAILRLENFFSSMNNYIQN
;
A
#
# COMPACT_ATOMS: atom_id res chain seq x y z
N MET A 1 -15.75 34.57 14.10
CA MET A 1 -15.88 33.67 12.93
C MET A 1 -15.38 32.31 13.37
N GLN A 2 -16.28 31.37 13.69
CA GLN A 2 -15.87 29.98 13.94
C GLN A 2 -15.37 29.42 12.61
N SER A 3 -14.23 28.74 12.59
CA SER A 3 -13.78 28.08 11.37
C SER A 3 -14.79 26.98 11.02
N GLU A 4 -15.32 27.00 9.81
CA GLU A 4 -16.27 25.99 9.28
C GLU A 4 -15.68 24.58 9.33
N PHE A 5 -14.34 24.49 9.40
CA PHE A 5 -13.60 23.25 9.48
C PHE A 5 -12.90 23.09 10.83
N GLY A 6 -12.91 21.86 11.34
CA GLY A 6 -12.21 21.50 12.58
C GLY A 6 -10.69 21.64 12.47
N PRO A 7 -9.97 21.66 13.62
CA PRO A 7 -8.54 21.98 13.70
C PRO A 7 -7.59 21.04 12.94
N ARG A 8 -8.06 19.90 12.43
CA ARG A 8 -7.27 18.92 11.66
C ARG A 8 -7.62 18.83 10.16
N SER A 9 -8.59 19.61 9.72
CA SER A 9 -9.13 19.54 8.35
C SER A 9 -8.08 19.66 7.25
N GLY A 10 -7.09 20.54 7.41
CA GLY A 10 -6.00 20.68 6.43
C GLY A 10 -5.13 19.42 6.32
N VAL A 11 -4.73 18.83 7.46
CA VAL A 11 -3.92 17.60 7.48
C VAL A 11 -4.68 16.45 6.84
N GLU A 12 -5.96 16.29 7.20
CA GLU A 12 -6.82 15.23 6.65
C GLU A 12 -7.01 15.40 5.13
N TYR A 13 -7.15 16.63 4.64
CA TYR A 13 -7.22 16.91 3.22
C TYR A 13 -5.95 16.48 2.46
N TYR A 14 -4.77 16.84 2.97
CA TYR A 14 -3.50 16.48 2.33
C TYR A 14 -3.26 14.96 2.36
N GLU A 15 -3.65 14.30 3.44
CA GLU A 15 -3.56 12.84 3.55
C GLU A 15 -4.51 12.14 2.59
N ALA A 16 -5.76 12.57 2.50
CA ALA A 16 -6.72 12.02 1.55
C ALA A 16 -6.23 12.20 0.10
N LYS A 17 -5.67 13.37 -0.25
CA LYS A 17 -5.04 13.62 -1.55
C LYS A 17 -3.87 12.68 -1.83
N CYS A 18 -2.99 12.48 -0.86
CA CYS A 18 -1.85 11.57 -0.95
C CYS A 18 -2.34 10.13 -1.20
N MET A 19 -3.25 9.65 -0.34
CA MET A 19 -3.79 8.30 -0.42
C MET A 19 -4.55 8.06 -1.72
N HIS A 20 -5.24 9.08 -2.26
CA HIS A 20 -5.85 8.98 -3.58
C HIS A 20 -4.82 8.69 -4.68
N ALA A 21 -3.66 9.37 -4.68
CA ALA A 21 -2.60 9.13 -5.67
C ALA A 21 -1.95 7.74 -5.51
N ILE A 22 -1.75 7.29 -4.27
CA ILE A 22 -1.22 5.96 -3.97
C ILE A 22 -2.20 4.88 -4.45
N ASN A 23 -3.46 4.98 -4.07
CA ASN A 23 -4.48 3.99 -4.42
C ASN A 23 -4.70 3.94 -5.94
N GLN A 24 -4.59 5.08 -6.62
CA GLN A 24 -4.61 5.13 -8.07
C GLN A 24 -3.43 4.36 -8.68
N SER A 25 -2.23 4.49 -8.12
CA SER A 25 -1.03 3.76 -8.56
C SER A 25 -1.15 2.26 -8.31
N VAL A 26 -1.67 1.86 -7.14
CA VAL A 26 -1.94 0.46 -6.78
C VAL A 26 -2.87 -0.19 -7.81
N GLY A 27 -3.97 0.47 -8.19
CA GLY A 27 -4.90 -0.03 -9.19
C GLY A 27 -4.34 -0.08 -10.62
N ARG A 28 -3.22 0.61 -10.90
CA ARG A 28 -2.51 0.50 -12.18
C ARG A 28 -1.51 -0.65 -12.22
N ALA A 29 -0.95 -1.01 -11.06
CA ALA A 29 0.04 -2.07 -10.93
C ALA A 29 -0.59 -3.46 -11.02
N ILE A 30 -1.78 -3.67 -10.44
CA ILE A 30 -2.48 -4.96 -10.47
C ILE A 30 -3.72 -4.81 -11.37
N ARG A 31 -3.66 -5.39 -12.57
CA ARG A 31 -4.63 -5.09 -13.65
C ARG A 31 -5.68 -6.18 -13.87
N HIS A 32 -5.32 -7.44 -13.70
CA HIS A 32 -6.24 -8.57 -13.92
C HIS A 32 -5.80 -9.81 -13.14
N ARG A 33 -6.69 -10.80 -13.02
CA ARG A 33 -6.52 -12.06 -12.25
C ARG A 33 -5.28 -12.91 -12.56
N ASN A 34 -4.58 -12.62 -13.65
CA ASN A 34 -3.41 -13.39 -14.10
C ASN A 34 -2.13 -12.54 -14.09
N ASP A 35 -2.20 -11.32 -13.55
CA ASP A 35 -1.08 -10.41 -13.36
C ASP A 35 -0.83 -10.27 -11.86
N TYR A 36 0.44 -10.25 -11.48
CA TYR A 36 0.88 -10.13 -10.10
C TYR A 36 1.96 -9.07 -10.02
N ALA A 37 1.91 -8.28 -8.95
CA ALA A 37 2.87 -7.23 -8.70
C ALA A 37 3.17 -7.17 -7.19
N ALA A 38 4.39 -6.78 -6.87
CA ALA A 38 4.76 -6.39 -5.52
C ALA A 38 4.69 -4.86 -5.40
N ILE A 39 4.15 -4.36 -4.29
CA ILE A 39 4.07 -2.92 -4.01
C ILE A 39 4.87 -2.65 -2.76
N VAL A 40 5.92 -1.82 -2.89
CA VAL A 40 6.80 -1.46 -1.78
C VAL A 40 6.48 -0.05 -1.30
N LEU A 41 5.97 0.06 -0.07
CA LEU A 41 5.60 1.33 0.56
C LEU A 41 6.71 1.77 1.54
N ILE A 42 7.58 2.66 1.09
CA ILE A 42 8.75 3.12 1.87
C ILE A 42 8.41 4.40 2.64
N ASP A 43 7.60 4.26 3.70
CA ASP A 43 7.28 5.39 4.58
C ASP A 43 6.86 4.91 5.98
N ILE A 44 7.38 5.54 7.04
CA ILE A 44 7.05 5.19 8.43
C ILE A 44 5.57 5.36 8.76
N ARG A 45 4.85 6.23 8.04
CA ARG A 45 3.43 6.51 8.22
C ARG A 45 2.57 5.28 7.98
N TYR A 46 3.01 4.30 7.18
CA TYR A 46 2.27 3.05 6.98
C TYR A 46 2.30 2.12 8.20
N LYS A 47 3.08 2.41 9.24
CA LYS A 47 2.93 1.76 10.56
C LYS A 47 1.68 2.25 11.31
N ASN A 48 1.10 3.38 10.90
CA ASN A 48 -0.10 3.94 11.53
C ASN A 48 -1.37 3.32 10.92
N ARG A 49 -2.16 2.66 11.77
CA ARG A 49 -3.43 2.04 11.37
C ARG A 49 -4.40 3.00 10.68
N ARG A 50 -4.35 4.30 10.97
CA ARG A 50 -5.21 5.29 10.30
C ARG A 50 -4.88 5.43 8.82
N ILE A 51 -3.59 5.47 8.47
CA ILE A 51 -3.14 5.55 7.07
C ILE A 51 -3.41 4.23 6.34
N VAL A 52 -3.19 3.10 7.03
CA VAL A 52 -3.49 1.77 6.45
C VAL A 52 -4.97 1.60 6.13
N LYS A 53 -5.88 2.18 6.93
CA LYS A 53 -7.33 2.16 6.65
C LYS A 53 -7.71 2.86 5.35
N ASP A 54 -6.89 3.81 4.90
CA ASP A 54 -7.13 4.55 3.65
C ASP A 54 -6.61 3.79 2.42
N LEU A 55 -5.95 2.65 2.59
CA LEU A 55 -5.63 1.72 1.49
C LEU A 55 -6.88 0.92 1.08
N PRO A 56 -6.96 0.41 -0.17
CA PRO A 56 -8.06 -0.44 -0.59
C PRO A 56 -8.23 -1.66 0.31
N SER A 57 -9.46 -1.97 0.73
CA SER A 57 -9.72 -3.04 1.71
C SER A 57 -9.16 -4.41 1.29
N TRP A 58 -9.06 -4.67 -0.01
CA TRP A 58 -8.52 -5.93 -0.53
C TRP A 58 -6.99 -6.06 -0.41
N ILE A 59 -6.23 -4.96 -0.34
CA ILE A 59 -4.77 -5.02 -0.19
C ILE A 59 -4.34 -5.01 1.28
N GLN A 60 -5.16 -4.47 2.18
CA GLN A 60 -4.83 -4.38 3.61
C GLN A 60 -4.40 -5.73 4.24
N PRO A 61 -5.05 -6.87 3.94
CA PRO A 61 -4.63 -8.18 4.50
C PRO A 61 -3.28 -8.68 3.98
N GLN A 62 -2.82 -8.17 2.83
CA GLN A 62 -1.55 -8.55 2.20
C GLN A 62 -0.39 -7.64 2.66
N LEU A 63 -0.67 -6.61 3.44
CA LEU A 63 0.35 -5.70 3.95
C LEU A 63 1.25 -6.42 4.96
N CYS A 64 2.55 -6.41 4.71
CA CYS A 64 3.56 -6.85 5.66
C CYS A 64 4.57 -5.73 5.90
N HIS A 65 5.20 -5.73 7.08
CA HIS A 65 6.26 -4.80 7.41
C HIS A 65 7.57 -5.56 7.48
N ALA A 66 8.48 -5.25 6.55
CA ALA A 66 9.83 -5.78 6.61
C ALA A 66 10.58 -5.17 7.81
N THR A 67 11.44 -5.95 8.45
CA THR A 67 12.27 -5.48 9.57
C THR A 67 13.39 -4.55 9.10
N ASP A 68 13.94 -4.86 7.94
CA ASP A 68 15.07 -4.19 7.30
C ASP A 68 15.04 -4.44 5.78
N LEU A 69 16.08 -3.98 5.08
CA LEU A 69 16.19 -4.12 3.64
C LEU A 69 16.35 -5.59 3.21
N ASP A 70 17.09 -6.39 3.96
CA ASP A 70 17.39 -7.77 3.59
C ASP A 70 16.13 -8.65 3.73
N ASP A 71 15.35 -8.47 4.79
CA ASP A 71 14.02 -9.09 4.94
C ASP A 71 13.07 -8.66 3.82
N ALA A 72 13.10 -7.39 3.39
CA ALA A 72 12.29 -6.92 2.27
C ALA A 72 12.69 -7.60 0.95
N ILE A 73 13.99 -7.70 0.67
CA ILE A 73 14.51 -8.37 -0.54
C ILE A 73 14.12 -9.85 -0.53
N LEU A 74 14.35 -10.56 0.58
CA LEU A 74 14.01 -11.97 0.70
C LEU A 74 12.52 -12.24 0.47
N ARG A 75 11.64 -11.37 1.00
CA ARG A 75 10.18 -11.47 0.77
C ARG A 75 9.82 -11.29 -0.70
N LEU A 76 10.46 -10.34 -1.38
CA LEU A 76 10.24 -10.11 -2.81
C LEU A 76 10.69 -11.32 -3.63
N GLU A 77 11.89 -11.85 -3.38
CA GLU A 77 12.41 -13.05 -4.05
C GLU A 77 11.47 -14.24 -3.90
N ASN A 78 11.02 -14.51 -2.67
CA ASN A 78 10.06 -15.58 -2.38
C ASN A 78 8.72 -15.38 -3.09
N PHE A 79 8.19 -14.14 -3.10
CA PHE A 79 6.95 -13.81 -3.80
C PHE A 79 7.08 -14.09 -5.30
N PHE A 80 8.10 -13.55 -5.98
CA PHE A 80 8.28 -13.74 -7.42
C PHE A 80 8.56 -15.20 -7.80
N SER A 81 9.31 -15.94 -6.97
CA SER A 81 9.55 -17.37 -7.18
C SER A 81 8.25 -18.18 -7.09
N SER A 82 7.42 -17.92 -6.07
CA SER A 82 6.12 -18.58 -5.89
C SER A 82 5.17 -18.29 -7.05
N MET A 83 5.12 -17.05 -7.53
CA MET A 83 4.22 -16.66 -8.62
C MET A 83 4.67 -17.23 -9.96
N ASN A 84 5.99 -17.31 -10.21
CA ASN A 84 6.50 -17.96 -11.40
C ASN A 84 6.09 -19.45 -11.45
N ASN A 85 6.17 -20.16 -10.33
CA ASN A 85 5.73 -21.55 -10.24
C ASN A 85 4.20 -21.69 -10.44
N TYR A 86 3.40 -20.72 -9.97
CA TYR A 86 1.94 -20.73 -10.16
C TYR A 86 1.53 -20.57 -11.63
N ILE A 87 2.29 -19.83 -12.43
CA ILE A 87 2.00 -19.64 -13.86
C ILE A 87 2.44 -20.83 -14.72
N GLN A 88 3.47 -21.58 -14.30
CA GLN A 88 4.00 -22.71 -15.08
C GLN A 88 3.22 -24.02 -14.88
N ASN A 89 2.28 -24.09 -13.93
CA ASN A 89 1.37 -25.23 -13.71
C ASN A 89 -0.04 -24.90 -14.22
#